data_AF-A0A8R7VBA4-F1
#
_entry.id   AF-A0A8R7VBA4-F1
#
_cell.length_a   1.000
_cell.length_b   1.000
_cell.length_c   1.000
_cell.angle_alpha   90.00
_cell.angle_beta   90.00
_cell.angle_gamma   90.00
#
_symmetry.space_group_name_H-M   'P 1'
#
loop_
_entity.id
_entity.type
_entity.pdbx_description
1 polymer ?
#
loop_
_entity_poly.entity_id
_entity_poly.type
_entity_poly.pdbx_seq_one_letter_code
_entity_poly.pdbx_strand_id
1 'polypeptide(L)' 'MAATPPATAAAPPPAGGAHSVFVYGSLMADEVVSAILKRIPVSSPALLANHHRFNVKDRIYPAILPVESKKVAGKV' A
#
# COMPACT_ATOMS: atom_id res chain seq x y z
N MET A 1 -6.41 -32.90 26.03
CA MET A 1 -7.42 -32.81 24.97
C MET A 1 -8.02 -31.40 25.03
N ALA A 2 -7.36 -30.42 24.40
CA ALA A 2 -7.80 -29.03 24.44
C ALA A 2 -7.24 -28.25 23.24
N ALA A 3 -8.09 -27.37 22.73
CA ALA A 3 -7.82 -26.21 21.89
C ALA A 3 -7.40 -26.46 20.43
N THR A 4 -8.41 -26.47 19.57
CA THR A 4 -8.36 -25.93 18.21
C THR A 4 -7.72 -24.54 18.21
N PRO A 5 -6.66 -24.28 17.43
CA PRO A 5 -6.30 -22.94 16.99
C PRO A 5 -6.78 -22.70 15.55
N PRO A 6 -6.92 -21.44 15.14
CA PRO A 6 -7.93 -20.99 14.19
C PRO A 6 -7.48 -21.09 12.74
N ALA A 7 -8.49 -21.10 11.87
CA ALA A 7 -8.42 -20.93 10.43
C ALA A 7 -7.27 -20.02 9.97
N THR A 8 -6.31 -20.64 9.29
CA THR A 8 -5.45 -19.99 8.29
C THR A 8 -6.34 -19.16 7.37
N ALA A 9 -6.18 -17.85 7.42
CA ALA A 9 -6.78 -16.92 6.47
C ALA A 9 -6.38 -17.35 5.06
N ALA A 10 -7.36 -17.86 4.33
CA ALA A 10 -7.25 -18.25 2.94
C ALA A 10 -6.67 -17.10 2.12
N ALA A 11 -5.54 -17.37 1.45
CA ALA A 11 -5.06 -16.53 0.37
C ALA A 11 -6.13 -16.51 -0.74
N PRO A 12 -6.60 -15.33 -1.20
CA PRO A 12 -7.50 -15.26 -2.33
C PRO A 12 -6.77 -15.70 -3.61
N PRO A 13 -7.50 -16.28 -4.59
CA PRO A 13 -6.94 -16.72 -5.86
C PRO A 13 -6.36 -15.54 -6.66
N PRO A 14 -5.39 -15.77 -7.56
CA PRO A 14 -4.87 -14.72 -8.43
C PRO A 14 -5.94 -14.37 -9.47
N ALA A 15 -6.75 -13.37 -9.16
CA ALA A 15 -7.67 -12.76 -10.10
C ALA A 15 -6.87 -11.90 -11.08
N GLY A 16 -6.73 -12.37 -12.32
CA GLY A 16 -6.11 -11.61 -13.40
C GLY A 16 -6.80 -10.26 -13.61
N GLY A 17 -6.00 -9.18 -13.63
CA GLY A 17 -6.37 -7.86 -14.15
C GLY A 17 -6.51 -6.72 -13.12
N ALA A 18 -6.50 -6.99 -11.82
CA ALA A 18 -6.59 -5.96 -10.79
C ALA A 18 -5.25 -5.82 -10.04
N HIS A 19 -4.51 -4.74 -10.34
CA HIS A 19 -3.27 -4.41 -9.62
C HIS A 19 -3.60 -3.59 -8.38
N SER A 20 -3.39 -4.16 -7.19
CA SER A 20 -3.44 -3.41 -5.92
C SER A 20 -2.12 -2.67 -5.73
N VAL A 21 -2.13 -1.33 -5.78
CA VAL A 21 -0.92 -0.51 -5.72
C VAL A 21 -0.93 0.32 -4.46
N PHE A 22 0.05 0.10 -3.58
CA PHE A 22 0.22 0.95 -2.40
C PHE A 22 0.82 2.32 -2.78
N VAL A 23 0.13 3.38 -2.38
CA VAL A 23 0.50 4.78 -2.66
C VAL A 23 0.66 5.56 -1.35
N TYR A 24 1.59 6.51 -1.31
CA TYR A 24 2.02 7.19 -0.07
C TYR A 24 2.27 8.70 -0.24
N GLY A 25 1.88 9.26 -1.40
CA GLY A 25 2.17 10.63 -1.79
C GLY A 25 1.09 11.18 -2.71
N SER A 26 1.47 11.80 -3.83
CA SER A 26 0.54 12.50 -4.73
C SER A 26 -0.59 11.62 -5.27
N LEU A 27 -0.34 10.32 -5.46
CA LEU A 27 -1.36 9.36 -5.89
C LEU A 27 -2.40 9.02 -4.82
N MET A 28 -2.31 9.56 -3.59
CA MET A 28 -3.37 9.44 -2.58
C MET A 28 -4.55 10.38 -2.83
N ALA A 29 -4.37 11.39 -3.70
CA ALA A 29 -5.40 12.34 -4.08
C ALA A 29 -6.16 11.84 -5.31
N ASP A 30 -7.47 11.67 -5.16
CA ASP A 30 -8.35 11.15 -6.21
C ASP A 30 -8.30 11.96 -7.51
N GLU A 31 -8.10 13.29 -7.41
CA GLU A 31 -7.92 14.19 -8.56
C GLU A 31 -6.70 13.82 -9.41
N VAL A 32 -5.58 13.48 -8.78
CA VAL A 32 -4.34 13.11 -9.47
C VAL A 32 -4.48 11.72 -10.11
N VAL A 33 -5.14 10.80 -9.40
CA VAL A 33 -5.41 9.44 -9.92
C VAL A 33 -6.36 9.51 -11.11
N SER A 34 -7.40 10.32 -11.03
CA SER A 34 -8.35 10.59 -12.12
C SER A 34 -7.64 11.21 -13.33
N ALA A 35 -6.75 12.18 -13.12
CA ALA A 35 -5.98 12.78 -14.21
C ALA A 35 -5.05 11.79 -14.92
N ILE A 36 -4.43 10.85 -14.19
CA ILE A 36 -3.47 9.87 -14.75
C ILE A 36 -4.18 8.66 -15.38
N LEU A 37 -5.10 8.03 -14.64
CA LEU A 37 -5.76 6.79 -15.06
C LEU A 37 -7.11 7.02 -15.77
N LYS A 38 -7.59 8.28 -15.83
CA LYS A 38 -8.92 8.65 -16.37
C LYS A 38 -10.09 7.95 -15.66
N ARG A 39 -9.83 7.37 -14.48
CA ARG A 39 -10.75 6.57 -13.66
C ARG A 39 -10.34 6.74 -12.20
N ILE A 40 -11.29 6.66 -11.29
CA ILE A 40 -11.04 6.66 -9.85
C ILE A 40 -11.21 5.23 -9.34
N PRO A 41 -10.11 4.48 -9.14
CA PRO A 41 -10.18 3.18 -8.48
C PRO A 41 -10.61 3.38 -7.01
N VAL A 42 -11.34 2.40 -6.47
CA VAL A 42 -11.69 2.38 -5.05
C VAL A 42 -10.40 2.31 -4.24
N SER A 43 -10.10 3.35 -3.47
CA SER A 43 -8.91 3.39 -2.61
C SER A 43 -9.28 3.18 -1.13
N SER A 44 -8.44 2.47 -0.39
CA SER A 44 -8.63 2.19 1.04
C SER A 44 -7.37 2.55 1.84
N PRO A 45 -7.50 3.14 3.06
CA PRO A 45 -6.34 3.43 3.89
C PRO A 45 -5.58 2.15 4.24
N ALA A 46 -4.26 2.16 4.02
CA ALA A 46 -3.39 1.01 4.22
C ALA A 46 -2.12 1.39 5.00
N LEU A 47 -1.58 0.44 5.76
CA LEU A 47 -0.31 0.58 6.47
C LEU A 47 0.69 -0.44 5.89
N LEU A 48 1.75 0.05 5.27
CA LEU A 48 2.84 -0.79 4.79
C LEU A 48 3.85 -1.02 5.93
N ALA A 49 3.87 -2.24 6.47
CA ALA A 49 4.81 -2.65 7.52
C ALA A 49 6.21 -2.93 6.95
N ASN A 50 7.24 -2.81 7.78
CA ASN A 50 8.65 -3.05 7.44
C ASN A 50 9.20 -2.12 6.35
N HIS A 51 8.62 -0.93 6.22
CA HIS A 51 9.03 0.08 5.26
C HIS A 51 9.16 1.43 5.95
N HIS A 52 10.10 2.24 5.49
CA HIS A 52 10.27 3.60 5.95
C HIS A 52 10.32 4.58 4.79
N ARG A 53 9.63 5.71 4.97
CA ARG A 53 9.69 6.86 4.07
C ARG A 53 10.94 7.67 4.40
N PHE A 54 11.92 7.61 3.51
CA PHE A 54 13.11 8.45 3.55
C PHE A 54 12.90 9.70 2.70
N ASN A 55 13.31 10.84 3.23
CA ASN A 55 13.47 12.04 2.42
C ASN A 55 14.88 12.01 1.83
N VAL A 56 14.97 11.93 0.51
CA VAL A 56 16.27 11.92 -0.17
C VAL A 56 16.72 13.37 -0.33
N LYS A 57 17.88 13.73 0.25
CA LYS A 57 18.48 15.06 0.10
C LYS A 57 18.63 15.38 -1.40
N ASP A 58 18.28 16.61 -1.79
CA ASP A 58 18.24 17.08 -3.17
C ASP A 58 17.19 16.40 -4.09
N ARG A 59 16.22 15.67 -3.52
CA ARG A 59 15.08 15.17 -4.29
C ARG A 59 13.76 15.56 -3.65
N ILE A 60 12.86 16.08 -4.49
CA ILE A 60 11.50 16.46 -4.11
C ILE A 60 10.66 15.24 -3.73
N TYR A 61 11.00 14.06 -4.26
CA TYR A 61 10.25 12.83 -4.03
C TYR A 61 10.87 12.00 -2.89
N PRO A 62 10.08 11.71 -1.84
CA PRO A 62 10.47 10.77 -0.80
C PRO A 62 10.63 9.36 -1.40
N ALA A 63 11.59 8.57 -0.92
CA ALA A 63 11.78 7.17 -1.30
C ALA A 63 11.27 6.26 -0.19
N ILE A 64 10.66 5.13 -0.54
CA ILE A 64 10.38 4.07 0.42
C ILE A 64 11.50 3.04 0.32
N LEU A 65 12.11 2.73 1.46
CA LEU A 65 13.08 1.64 1.56
C LEU A 65 12.59 0.63 2.61
N PRO A 66 12.86 -0.68 2.41
CA PRO A 66 12.57 -1.70 3.39
C PRO A 66 13.42 -1.45 4.64
N VAL A 67 12.76 -1.27 5.78
CA VAL A 67 13.39 -1.05 7.08
C VAL A 67 12.55 -1.73 8.14
N GLU A 68 13.15 -2.65 8.87
CA GLU A 68 12.48 -3.35 9.98
C GLU A 68 12.00 -2.36 11.05
N SER A 69 10.83 -2.66 11.63
CA SER A 69 10.15 -1.90 12.70
C SER A 69 9.49 -0.56 12.33
N LYS A 70 9.55 -0.09 11.08
CA LYS A 70 8.81 1.12 10.67
C LYS A 70 7.59 0.79 9.81
N LYS A 71 6.60 1.68 9.87
CA LYS A 71 5.33 1.58 9.15
C LYS A 71 5.15 2.85 8.32
N VAL A 72 4.73 2.70 7.06
CA VAL A 72 4.34 3.82 6.20
C VAL A 72 2.81 3.84 6.08
N ALA A 73 2.20 4.97 6.42
CA ALA A 73 0.78 5.18 6.17
C ALA A 73 0.55 5.62 4.72
N GLY A 74 -0.41 4.99 4.06
CA GLY A 74 -0.74 5.21 2.67
C GLY A 74 -2.17 4.80 2.34
N LYS A 75 -2.44 4.63 1.04
CA LYS A 75 -3.67 4.06 0.50
C LYS A 75 -3.31 2.91 -0.44
N VAL A 76 -4.24 1.99 -0.68
CA VAL A 76 -4.16 0.92 -1.69
C VAL A 76 -5.39 0.95 -2.58
#